data_AF-K7MVX5-F1
#
_entry.id   AF-K7MVX5-F1
#
_cell.length_a   1.000
_cell.length_b   1.000
_cell.length_c   1.000
_cell.angle_alpha   90.00
_cell.angle_beta   90.00
_cell.angle_gamma   90.00
#
_symmetry.space_group_name_H-M   'P 1'
#
loop_
_entity.id
_entity.type
_entity.pdbx_description
1 polymer ?
#
loop_
_entity_poly.entity_id
_entity_poly.type
_entity_poly.pdbx_seq_one_letter_code
_entity_poly.pdbx_strand_id
1 'polypeptide(L)'
;MSQPTLFSSGFELASSVTSSVLLHRSWNVITSRYAGIVTNVGEGVSWKVYREPGSDLTIIAFEVKLDFSNVQAGLVSSNTLRENNFHHFEFLCTKKDPFFSVNKTAISLFSENYEKLDQLKSEINSSTKLIVTGHGLGGAVASLFTISLLNSIGSGKNRPLCITFGSPLIGDKKLQQAISRSSNWNSCFLHVVSLKDPLPTLFITNYSSSPAVLTPETSGYMPFGTFFLCSDANSTCFENPDSILELLIAMGSIHTQNQGFQSSDYGNIVEKLNDKVICKFFSTRVENMAHAGSALESSISLQLQALALTPHLQQQNIDTNTLETKIKIQEQKFILHRRIKNFDPAKKLNVVKLCMSQLEWYKKETKNQRIGYYDSYKNMNSPWDYDVIQFHKRLTNYWEKMVEEVEMKPQKEGAAFRTRWLYAGTNYRRMVEPLAVAQYYREGGIDYVTQNRSKHFVRLEEWLNEGTKKATSDLSSTSKKNVEALLTFDSCFWAHVEEALLSCKELKVVREKEETLKKLVIFEEYVYGLVKNYAVSPEIFLAQSSYMCWWNEYKAIKGTFYNSALSNFMSDARKREQYALGVYDFP
;
A
#
# COMPACT_ATOMS: atom_id res chain seq x y z
N MET A 1 8.14 2.87 -28.85
CA MET A 1 8.70 3.39 -27.59
C MET A 1 9.65 2.35 -27.05
N SER A 2 10.95 2.64 -26.93
CA SER A 2 11.90 1.74 -26.26
C SER A 2 11.44 1.54 -24.82
N GLN A 3 11.28 0.30 -24.36
CA GLN A 3 11.06 0.04 -22.94
C GLN A 3 12.22 0.66 -22.16
N PRO A 4 11.97 1.46 -21.10
CA PRO A 4 13.05 2.00 -20.28
C PRO A 4 13.82 0.83 -19.67
N THR A 5 15.12 0.78 -19.97
CA THR A 5 16.08 -0.20 -19.47
C THR A 5 16.01 -0.26 -17.95
N LEU A 6 15.84 -1.47 -17.43
CA LEU A 6 15.87 -1.73 -16.00
C LEU A 6 17.34 -1.71 -15.57
N PHE A 7 17.70 -0.89 -14.58
CA PHE A 7 19.04 -0.86 -13.99
C PHE A 7 18.94 -0.54 -12.50
N SER A 8 19.91 -1.01 -11.72
CA SER A 8 20.11 -0.63 -10.33
C SER A 8 21.23 0.42 -10.26
N SER A 9 21.00 1.52 -9.53
CA SER A 9 21.98 2.61 -9.36
C SER A 9 22.76 2.51 -8.04
N GLY A 10 22.87 1.31 -7.47
CA GLY A 10 23.40 1.14 -6.12
C GLY A 10 24.87 1.51 -5.98
N PHE A 11 25.66 1.38 -7.05
CA PHE A 11 27.07 1.78 -7.05
C PHE A 11 27.22 3.31 -7.05
N GLU A 12 26.45 4.00 -7.89
CA GLU A 12 26.41 5.47 -7.96
C GLU A 12 25.89 6.07 -6.65
N LEU A 13 24.85 5.45 -6.07
CA LEU A 13 24.30 5.86 -4.79
C LEU A 13 25.34 5.71 -3.66
N ALA A 14 26.08 4.60 -3.63
CA ALA A 14 27.15 4.39 -2.66
C ALA A 14 28.28 5.42 -2.82
N SER A 15 28.69 5.73 -4.05
CA SER A 15 29.65 6.80 -4.32
C SER A 15 29.15 8.16 -3.82
N SER A 16 27.88 8.49 -4.09
CA SER A 16 27.27 9.74 -3.64
C SER A 16 27.22 9.84 -2.11
N VAL A 17 26.80 8.78 -1.43
CA VAL A 17 26.77 8.71 0.04
C VAL A 17 28.16 8.91 0.62
N THR A 18 29.17 8.21 0.08
CA THR A 18 30.55 8.30 0.56
C THR A 18 31.11 9.73 0.41
N SER A 19 30.86 10.37 -0.75
CA SER A 19 31.32 11.74 -1.02
C SER A 19 30.63 12.84 -0.19
N SER A 20 29.47 12.54 0.42
CA SER A 20 28.67 13.54 1.14
C SER A 20 29.25 13.96 2.49
N VAL A 21 30.26 13.23 3.00
CA VAL A 21 30.85 13.40 4.35
C VAL A 21 29.85 13.13 5.50
N LEU A 22 28.57 12.82 5.20
CA LEU A 22 27.53 12.58 6.21
C LEU A 22 27.83 11.37 7.09
N LEU A 23 28.44 10.32 6.52
CA LEU A 23 28.86 9.14 7.29
C LEU A 23 29.92 9.52 8.33
N HIS A 24 30.94 10.29 7.92
CA HIS A 24 32.02 10.75 8.80
C HIS A 24 31.49 11.68 9.90
N ARG A 25 30.60 12.63 9.54
CA ARG A 25 29.96 13.52 10.53
C ARG A 25 29.16 12.73 11.57
N SER A 26 28.38 11.75 11.12
CA SER A 26 27.55 10.92 12.00
C SER A 26 28.40 10.06 12.92
N TRP A 27 29.47 9.45 12.39
CA TRP A 27 30.40 8.63 13.16
C TRP A 27 31.19 9.44 14.19
N ASN A 28 31.60 10.67 13.85
CA ASN A 28 32.33 11.56 14.75
C ASN A 28 31.49 11.99 15.96
N VAL A 29 30.17 12.14 15.81
CA VAL A 29 29.28 12.42 16.96
C VAL A 29 29.14 11.17 17.84
N ILE A 30 29.00 9.97 17.24
CA ILE A 30 28.99 8.70 17.99
C ILE A 30 30.28 8.57 18.82
N THR A 31 31.44 8.88 18.24
CA THR A 31 32.76 8.74 18.89
C THR A 31 33.21 9.99 19.66
N SER A 32 32.32 10.96 19.89
CA SER A 32 32.58 12.18 20.67
C SER A 32 33.77 13.03 20.17
N ARG A 33 34.02 13.09 18.85
CA ARG A 33 35.15 13.83 18.27
C ARG A 33 34.94 15.34 18.12
N TYR A 34 33.70 15.84 18.24
CA TYR A 34 33.43 17.29 18.16
C TYR A 34 33.33 17.94 19.54
N ALA A 35 33.83 19.17 19.64
CA ALA A 35 33.58 20.03 20.80
C ALA A 35 32.10 20.46 20.85
N GLY A 36 31.57 20.65 22.07
CA GLY A 36 30.18 21.09 22.28
C GLY A 36 29.12 19.99 22.21
N ILE A 37 29.52 18.71 22.11
CA ILE A 37 28.59 17.58 22.22
C ILE A 37 28.03 17.51 23.65
N VAL A 38 26.70 17.57 23.77
CA VAL A 38 26.00 17.35 25.05
C VAL A 38 25.64 15.89 25.16
N THR A 39 26.15 15.20 26.18
CA THR A 39 25.85 13.77 26.42
C THR A 39 24.79 13.64 27.51
N ASN A 40 23.74 12.89 27.21
CA ASN A 40 22.64 12.59 28.11
C ASN A 40 22.63 11.08 28.41
N VAL A 41 22.33 10.73 29.67
CA VAL A 41 22.31 9.35 30.14
C VAL A 41 20.88 8.93 30.47
N GLY A 42 20.45 7.87 29.81
CA GLY A 42 19.19 7.17 30.05
C GLY A 42 19.40 5.83 30.74
N GLU A 43 18.33 5.04 30.80
CA GLU A 43 18.33 3.66 31.26
C GLU A 43 18.77 2.74 30.11
N GLY A 44 19.95 2.13 30.24
CA GLY A 44 20.53 1.23 29.21
C GLY A 44 20.98 1.89 27.90
N VAL A 45 20.57 3.13 27.63
CA VAL A 45 20.94 3.92 26.44
C VAL A 45 21.38 5.33 26.84
N SER A 46 22.39 5.85 26.16
CA SER A 46 22.78 7.26 26.20
C SER A 46 22.59 7.89 24.82
N TRP A 47 22.42 9.21 24.80
CA TRP A 47 22.38 9.96 23.54
C TRP A 47 23.18 11.25 23.62
N LYS A 48 23.81 11.57 22.51
CA LYS A 48 24.66 12.75 22.31
C LYS A 48 23.94 13.69 21.37
N VAL A 49 23.90 14.97 21.70
CA VAL A 49 23.33 16.02 20.86
C VAL A 49 24.45 16.96 20.44
N TYR A 50 24.67 17.06 19.13
CA TYR A 50 25.60 17.99 18.52
C TYR A 50 24.84 18.99 17.66
N ARG A 51 24.97 20.28 17.97
CA ARG A 51 24.43 21.38 17.15
C ARG A 51 25.62 22.00 16.43
N GLU A 52 25.69 21.85 15.11
CA GLU A 52 26.84 22.28 14.33
C GLU A 52 26.92 23.82 14.29
N PRO A 53 28.02 24.43 14.80
CA PRO A 53 28.15 25.88 14.87
C PRO A 53 27.98 26.56 13.50
N GLY A 54 27.15 27.60 13.44
CA GLY A 54 26.92 28.36 12.21
C GLY A 54 26.04 27.66 11.16
N SER A 55 25.42 26.52 11.50
CA SER A 55 24.51 25.79 10.61
C SER A 55 23.17 25.49 11.29
N ASP A 56 22.18 25.10 10.48
CA ASP A 56 20.89 24.58 10.93
C ASP A 56 20.89 23.06 11.18
N LEU A 57 22.07 22.42 11.25
CA LEU A 57 22.23 20.97 11.41
C LEU A 57 22.34 20.56 12.88
N THR A 58 21.45 19.67 13.29
CA THR A 58 21.55 18.93 14.55
C THR A 58 21.80 17.45 14.27
N ILE A 59 22.75 16.85 15.00
CA ILE A 59 23.03 15.41 14.96
C ILE A 59 22.76 14.83 16.35
N ILE A 60 21.89 13.82 16.41
CA ILE A 60 21.58 13.06 17.64
C ILE A 60 22.15 11.66 17.49
N ALA A 61 23.08 11.27 18.34
CA ALA A 61 23.71 9.94 18.30
C ALA A 61 23.32 9.10 19.51
N PHE A 62 22.77 7.91 19.28
CA PHE A 62 22.40 6.94 20.31
C PHE A 62 23.50 5.89 20.50
N GLU A 63 23.81 5.59 21.75
CA GLU A 63 24.83 4.63 22.16
C GLU A 63 24.26 3.69 23.23
N VAL A 64 24.44 2.39 23.05
CA VAL A 64 23.97 1.35 23.98
C VAL A 64 25.18 0.54 24.40
N LYS A 65 25.46 0.52 25.71
CA LYS A 65 26.55 -0.26 26.32
C LYS A 65 25.99 -1.56 26.88
N LEU A 66 25.45 -2.42 26.02
CA LEU A 66 25.02 -3.76 26.40
C LEU A 66 26.02 -4.80 25.88
N ASP A 67 26.23 -5.86 26.64
CA ASP A 67 26.94 -7.05 26.16
C ASP A 67 26.01 -7.85 25.23
N PHE A 68 26.44 -8.02 23.97
CA PHE A 68 25.69 -8.75 22.94
C PHE A 68 25.61 -10.25 23.19
N SER A 69 26.48 -10.82 24.05
CA SER A 69 26.51 -12.25 24.36
C SER A 69 25.16 -12.79 24.89
N ASN A 70 24.36 -11.94 25.53
CA ASN A 70 23.09 -12.31 26.17
C ASN A 70 21.84 -11.78 25.46
N VAL A 71 21.98 -11.08 24.34
CA VAL A 71 20.82 -10.48 23.65
C VAL A 71 20.09 -11.55 22.84
N GLN A 72 18.94 -11.99 23.37
CA GLN A 72 18.08 -12.95 22.69
C GLN A 72 17.27 -12.28 21.57
N ALA A 73 17.13 -12.98 20.44
CA ALA A 73 16.20 -12.59 19.40
C ALA A 73 14.77 -12.58 19.95
N GLY A 74 14.04 -11.48 19.76
CA GLY A 74 12.64 -11.41 20.15
C GLY A 74 11.91 -10.27 19.46
N LEU A 75 10.72 -10.55 18.96
CA LEU A 75 9.80 -9.56 18.39
C LEU A 75 8.63 -9.35 19.35
N VAL A 76 8.30 -8.09 19.63
CA VAL A 76 7.12 -7.70 20.42
C VAL A 76 6.08 -7.11 19.47
N SER A 77 4.85 -7.58 19.59
CA SER A 77 3.71 -7.05 18.83
C SER A 77 3.33 -5.65 19.31
N SER A 78 3.01 -4.75 18.39
CA SER A 78 2.47 -3.44 18.72
C SER A 78 1.14 -3.51 19.48
N ASN A 79 0.40 -4.62 19.40
CA ASN A 79 -0.76 -4.86 20.26
C ASN A 79 -0.37 -4.99 21.74
N THR A 80 0.71 -5.72 22.04
CA THR A 80 1.20 -5.89 23.41
C THR A 80 1.72 -4.57 23.97
N LEU A 81 2.37 -3.75 23.14
CA LEU A 81 2.75 -2.39 23.52
C LEU A 81 1.52 -1.54 23.87
N ARG A 82 0.45 -1.66 23.08
CA ARG A 82 -0.83 -0.98 23.31
C ARG A 82 -1.50 -1.41 24.62
N GLU A 83 -1.49 -2.70 24.93
CA GLU A 83 -1.99 -3.24 26.21
C GLU A 83 -1.20 -2.69 27.41
N ASN A 84 0.08 -2.38 27.22
CA ASN A 84 0.94 -1.71 28.19
C ASN A 84 0.86 -0.16 28.12
N ASN A 85 -0.22 0.40 27.55
CA ASN A 85 -0.45 1.84 27.38
C ASN A 85 0.60 2.60 26.54
N PHE A 86 1.37 1.89 25.70
CA PHE A 86 2.37 2.50 24.82
C PHE A 86 1.84 2.67 23.38
N HIS A 87 1.17 3.79 23.12
CA HIS A 87 0.44 4.07 21.87
C HIS A 87 1.24 4.83 20.79
N HIS A 88 2.55 5.03 20.99
CA HIS A 88 3.30 6.03 20.21
C HIS A 88 3.46 5.69 18.72
N PHE A 89 3.46 4.40 18.37
CA PHE A 89 3.67 3.93 17.00
C PHE A 89 2.37 3.51 16.28
N GLU A 90 1.19 3.76 16.85
CA GLU A 90 -0.09 3.38 16.26
C GLU A 90 -0.37 4.05 14.91
N PHE A 91 0.25 5.20 14.64
CA PHE A 91 0.12 5.89 13.34
C PHE A 91 0.67 5.03 12.18
N LEU A 92 1.54 4.05 12.47
CA LEU A 92 2.00 3.08 11.49
C LEU A 92 0.94 2.03 11.17
N CYS A 93 -0.05 1.79 12.01
CA CYS A 93 -1.05 0.75 11.77
C CYS A 93 -2.09 1.19 10.72
N THR A 94 -2.66 0.21 9.99
CA THR A 94 -3.77 0.43 9.05
C THR A 94 -4.93 -0.49 9.39
N LYS A 95 -6.05 -0.41 8.63
CA LYS A 95 -7.12 -1.39 8.77
C LYS A 95 -6.72 -2.79 8.30
N LYS A 96 -5.88 -2.87 7.25
CA LYS A 96 -5.42 -4.13 6.66
C LYS A 96 -4.33 -4.79 7.51
N ASP A 97 -3.43 -3.96 8.05
CA ASP A 97 -2.32 -4.35 8.91
C ASP A 97 -2.44 -3.61 10.26
N PRO A 98 -3.30 -4.10 11.18
CA PRO A 98 -3.59 -3.42 12.44
C PRO A 98 -2.46 -3.49 13.44
N PHE A 99 -1.54 -4.45 13.29
CA PHE A 99 -0.42 -4.68 14.19
C PHE A 99 0.84 -5.05 13.40
N PHE A 100 2.00 -4.71 13.92
CA PHE A 100 3.32 -5.07 13.43
C PHE A 100 4.18 -5.50 14.61
N SER A 101 5.39 -6.01 14.36
CA SER A 101 6.29 -6.41 15.43
C SER A 101 7.65 -5.70 15.35
N VAL A 102 8.22 -5.43 16.52
CA VAL A 102 9.47 -4.66 16.71
C VAL A 102 10.43 -5.46 17.58
N ASN A 103 11.73 -5.28 17.36
CA ASN A 103 12.79 -5.85 18.17
C ASN A 103 12.56 -5.53 19.67
N LYS A 104 12.46 -6.58 20.49
CA LYS A 104 12.13 -6.53 21.92
C LYS A 104 13.12 -5.67 22.71
N THR A 105 14.41 -5.84 22.49
CA THR A 105 15.45 -5.10 23.22
C THR A 105 15.43 -3.63 22.84
N ALA A 106 15.36 -3.31 21.54
CA ALA A 106 15.33 -1.94 21.07
C ALA A 106 14.09 -1.19 21.56
N ILE A 107 12.92 -1.84 21.55
CA ILE A 107 11.69 -1.18 22.02
C ILE A 107 11.68 -1.00 23.53
N SER A 108 12.24 -1.94 24.33
CA SER A 108 12.37 -1.78 25.79
C SER A 108 13.20 -0.55 26.14
N LEU A 109 14.41 -0.46 25.56
CA LEU A 109 15.32 0.68 25.73
C LEU A 109 14.67 2.01 25.32
N PHE A 110 13.87 1.99 24.24
CA PHE A 110 13.15 3.18 23.80
C PHE A 110 12.01 3.56 24.76
N SER A 111 11.20 2.60 25.21
CA SER A 111 10.05 2.86 26.09
C SER A 111 10.46 3.28 27.50
N GLU A 112 11.51 2.68 28.06
CA GLU A 112 12.06 3.04 29.38
C GLU A 112 12.57 4.49 29.42
N ASN A 113 13.00 5.02 28.26
CA ASN A 113 13.53 6.37 28.14
C ASN A 113 12.55 7.35 27.50
N TYR A 114 11.29 6.95 27.29
CA TYR A 114 10.34 7.69 26.47
C TYR A 114 10.17 9.15 26.88
N GLU A 115 10.00 9.43 28.18
CA GLU A 115 9.76 10.82 28.65
C GLU A 115 10.91 11.76 28.28
N LYS A 116 12.16 11.32 28.47
CA LYS A 116 13.35 12.09 28.12
C LYS A 116 13.50 12.26 26.60
N LEU A 117 13.14 11.23 25.83
CA LEU A 117 13.17 11.29 24.37
C LEU A 117 12.05 12.16 23.79
N ASP A 118 10.88 12.19 24.43
CA ASP A 118 9.77 13.08 24.04
C ASP A 118 10.10 14.55 24.35
N GLN A 119 10.77 14.81 25.48
CA GLN A 119 11.34 16.12 25.76
C GLN A 119 12.36 16.53 24.69
N LEU A 120 13.32 15.67 24.36
CA LEU A 120 14.30 15.92 23.29
C LEU A 120 13.61 16.21 21.95
N LYS A 121 12.56 15.46 21.62
CA LYS A 121 11.75 15.67 20.43
C LYS A 121 11.09 17.04 20.41
N SER A 122 10.60 17.54 21.54
CA SER A 122 9.99 18.87 21.65
C SER A 122 10.97 20.03 21.45
N GLU A 123 12.27 19.81 21.72
CA GLU A 123 13.34 20.79 21.52
C GLU A 123 13.77 20.93 20.05
N ILE A 124 13.39 19.99 19.18
CA ILE A 124 13.77 19.98 17.76
C ILE A 124 12.81 20.89 16.98
N ASN A 125 13.34 21.99 16.43
CA ASN A 125 12.57 22.89 15.58
C ASN A 125 12.30 22.25 14.20
N SER A 126 11.08 22.42 13.68
CA SER A 126 10.69 22.01 12.32
C SER A 126 11.58 22.52 11.18
N SER A 127 12.28 23.63 11.39
CA SER A 127 13.22 24.23 10.43
C SER A 127 14.64 23.66 10.49
N THR A 128 14.95 22.83 11.48
CA THR A 128 16.28 22.24 11.68
C THR A 128 16.49 21.03 10.77
N LYS A 129 17.68 20.93 10.14
CA LYS A 129 18.11 19.70 9.48
C LYS A 129 18.55 18.71 10.56
N LEU A 130 17.96 17.53 10.56
CA LEU A 130 18.19 16.54 11.62
C LEU A 130 18.83 15.28 11.05
N ILE A 131 19.97 14.89 11.62
CA ILE A 131 20.53 13.54 11.47
C ILE A 131 20.36 12.81 12.79
N VAL A 132 19.80 11.61 12.74
CA VAL A 132 19.74 10.69 13.87
C VAL A 132 20.66 9.53 13.56
N THR A 133 21.56 9.17 14.47
CA THR A 133 22.57 8.15 14.21
C THR A 133 22.75 7.23 15.41
N GLY A 134 23.37 6.07 15.19
CA GLY A 134 23.71 5.16 16.26
C GLY A 134 24.48 3.94 15.76
N HIS A 135 25.21 3.30 16.67
CA HIS A 135 26.00 2.10 16.40
C HIS A 135 25.38 0.88 17.13
N GLY A 136 25.33 -0.28 16.48
CA GLY A 136 24.76 -1.50 17.06
C GLY A 136 23.29 -1.32 17.47
N LEU A 137 22.95 -1.71 18.70
CA LEU A 137 21.63 -1.45 19.30
C LEU A 137 21.30 0.04 19.41
N GLY A 138 22.29 0.92 19.53
CA GLY A 138 22.09 2.37 19.44
C GLY A 138 21.52 2.78 18.08
N GLY A 139 21.90 2.10 17.00
CA GLY A 139 21.30 2.28 15.67
C GLY A 139 19.83 1.84 15.61
N ALA A 140 19.45 0.81 16.38
CA ALA A 140 18.08 0.34 16.45
C ALA A 140 17.19 1.36 17.19
N VAL A 141 17.68 1.89 18.32
CA VAL A 141 17.02 2.97 19.06
C VAL A 141 16.95 4.26 18.23
N ALA A 142 18.02 4.62 17.51
CA ALA A 142 18.04 5.75 16.57
C ALA A 142 16.97 5.62 15.47
N SER A 143 16.76 4.41 14.97
CA SER A 143 15.71 4.13 13.98
C SER A 143 14.33 4.30 14.59
N LEU A 144 14.07 3.78 15.80
CA LEU A 144 12.80 3.96 16.51
C LEU A 144 12.52 5.43 16.85
N PHE A 145 13.53 6.17 17.29
CA PHE A 145 13.42 7.62 17.50
C PHE A 145 13.09 8.34 16.20
N THR A 146 13.75 8.00 15.09
CA THR A 146 13.43 8.58 13.78
C THR A 146 11.99 8.27 13.38
N ILE A 147 11.53 7.02 13.54
CA ILE A 147 10.13 6.63 13.28
C ILE A 147 9.18 7.49 14.11
N SER A 148 9.49 7.72 15.40
CA SER A 148 8.70 8.57 16.30
C SER A 148 8.51 10.00 15.78
N LEU A 149 9.48 10.51 15.00
CA LEU A 149 9.46 11.84 14.40
C LEU A 149 8.66 11.92 13.09
N LEU A 150 8.44 10.78 12.41
CA LEU A 150 7.76 10.76 11.10
C LEU A 150 6.32 11.26 11.18
N ASN A 151 5.63 11.02 12.31
CA ASN A 151 4.25 11.47 12.54
C ASN A 151 4.14 12.99 12.74
N SER A 152 5.18 13.66 13.28
CA SER A 152 5.13 15.08 13.65
C SER A 152 5.87 16.00 12.67
N ILE A 153 6.97 15.55 12.08
CA ILE A 153 7.88 16.37 11.26
C ILE A 153 7.72 16.05 9.76
N GLY A 154 7.10 14.92 9.41
CA GLY A 154 7.09 14.34 8.06
C GLY A 154 6.34 15.11 6.96
N SER A 155 5.62 16.19 7.27
CA SER A 155 4.90 17.01 6.27
C SER A 155 5.72 18.19 5.71
N GLY A 156 6.87 18.52 6.33
CA GLY A 156 7.72 19.66 5.95
C GLY A 156 8.88 19.35 4.98
N LYS A 157 9.60 20.41 4.57
CA LYS A 157 10.82 20.32 3.72
C LYS A 157 12.02 19.64 4.42
N ASN A 158 12.05 19.60 5.75
CA ASN A 158 13.19 19.10 6.53
C ASN A 158 12.87 17.75 7.17
N ARG A 159 13.10 16.68 6.41
CA ARG A 159 12.93 15.31 6.90
C ARG A 159 14.15 14.90 7.71
N PRO A 160 13.98 14.11 8.78
CA PRO A 160 15.12 13.52 9.47
C PRO A 160 15.80 12.49 8.56
N LEU A 161 17.13 12.40 8.65
CA LEU A 161 17.93 11.34 8.05
C LEU A 161 18.50 10.47 9.18
N CYS A 162 18.11 9.20 9.21
CA CYS A 162 18.65 8.20 10.10
C CYS A 162 19.82 7.47 9.42
N ILE A 163 21.01 7.55 10.01
CA ILE A 163 22.20 6.84 9.55
C ILE A 163 22.62 5.87 10.65
N THR A 164 22.51 4.57 10.44
CA THR A 164 22.92 3.59 11.46
C THR A 164 24.18 2.85 11.03
N PHE A 165 24.97 2.41 11.99
CA PHE A 165 26.20 1.64 11.77
C PHE A 165 26.07 0.30 12.49
N GLY A 166 26.16 -0.82 11.77
CA GLY A 166 26.17 -2.15 12.40
C GLY A 166 24.89 -2.50 13.15
N SER A 167 23.77 -1.88 12.75
CA SER A 167 22.51 -2.02 13.49
C SER A 167 21.82 -3.33 13.14
N PRO A 168 21.28 -4.08 14.13
CA PRO A 168 20.43 -5.22 13.86
C PRO A 168 19.10 -4.78 13.23
N LEU A 169 18.43 -5.70 12.52
CA LEU A 169 17.09 -5.45 12.00
C LEU A 169 16.10 -5.16 13.14
N ILE A 170 15.20 -4.20 12.93
CA ILE A 170 14.39 -3.65 14.03
C ILE A 170 12.94 -4.15 14.06
N GLY A 171 12.44 -4.85 13.05
CA GLY A 171 11.06 -5.32 13.05
C GLY A 171 10.69 -6.18 11.87
N ASP A 172 9.40 -6.52 11.80
CA ASP A 172 8.87 -7.52 10.89
C ASP A 172 8.52 -6.98 9.50
N LYS A 173 8.03 -7.88 8.64
CA LYS A 173 7.50 -7.53 7.31
C LYS A 173 6.41 -6.46 7.36
N LYS A 174 5.55 -6.46 8.40
CA LYS A 174 4.50 -5.44 8.53
C LYS A 174 5.06 -4.08 8.88
N LEU A 175 6.07 -3.99 9.75
CA LEU A 175 6.79 -2.74 10.01
C LEU A 175 7.50 -2.24 8.75
N GLN A 176 8.21 -3.12 8.03
CA GLN A 176 8.84 -2.79 6.74
C GLN A 176 7.82 -2.20 5.77
N GLN A 177 6.68 -2.89 5.58
CA GLN A 177 5.60 -2.41 4.72
C GLN A 177 5.02 -1.08 5.23
N ALA A 178 4.96 -0.87 6.54
CA ALA A 178 4.49 0.38 7.12
C ALA A 178 5.37 1.58 6.78
N ILE A 179 6.68 1.42 6.87
CA ILE A 179 7.64 2.46 6.49
C ILE A 179 7.69 2.65 4.97
N SER A 180 7.76 1.55 4.21
CA SER A 180 7.83 1.58 2.74
C SER A 180 6.56 2.05 2.03
N ARG A 181 5.43 2.16 2.74
CA ARG A 181 4.19 2.74 2.19
C ARG A 181 4.36 4.20 1.76
N SER A 182 5.17 4.97 2.50
CA SER A 182 5.51 6.34 2.15
C SER A 182 6.93 6.34 1.58
N SER A 183 7.09 6.69 0.31
CA SER A 183 8.43 6.88 -0.28
C SER A 183 9.26 7.87 0.51
N ASN A 184 8.60 8.84 1.16
CA ASN A 184 9.22 9.87 1.97
C ASN A 184 9.75 9.32 3.31
N TRP A 185 9.05 8.36 3.91
CA TRP A 185 9.50 7.72 5.16
C TRP A 185 10.62 6.73 4.90
N ASN A 186 10.51 5.90 3.86
CA ASN A 186 11.57 4.94 3.53
C ASN A 186 12.90 5.64 3.19
N SER A 187 12.85 6.80 2.52
CA SER A 187 14.05 7.59 2.21
C SER A 187 14.75 8.20 3.43
N CYS A 188 14.14 8.17 4.60
CA CYS A 188 14.74 8.69 5.83
C CYS A 188 15.78 7.74 6.42
N PHE A 189 15.96 6.52 5.91
CA PHE A 189 16.79 5.50 6.56
C PHE A 189 17.93 5.02 5.66
N LEU A 190 19.15 5.14 6.17
CA LEU A 190 20.39 4.66 5.58
C LEU A 190 21.12 3.77 6.60
N HIS A 191 21.28 2.50 6.29
CA HIS A 191 21.89 1.51 7.17
C HIS A 191 23.27 1.11 6.64
N VAL A 192 24.32 1.50 7.35
CA VAL A 192 25.72 1.20 7.01
C VAL A 192 26.11 -0.14 7.63
N VAL A 193 26.40 -1.11 6.78
CA VAL A 193 26.71 -2.49 7.18
C VAL A 193 28.05 -2.91 6.60
N SER A 194 28.99 -3.19 7.50
CA SER A 194 30.28 -3.78 7.16
C SER A 194 30.08 -5.27 6.89
N LEU A 195 30.78 -5.79 5.88
CA LEU A 195 30.80 -7.24 5.61
C LEU A 195 31.44 -8.07 6.72
N LYS A 196 32.18 -7.43 7.63
CA LYS A 196 32.83 -8.04 8.79
C LYS A 196 32.00 -7.95 10.07
N ASP A 197 30.87 -7.24 10.03
CA ASP A 197 30.03 -7.05 11.21
C ASP A 197 28.96 -8.16 11.27
N PRO A 198 29.02 -9.06 12.27
CA PRO A 198 27.99 -10.08 12.44
C PRO A 198 26.67 -9.51 13.00
N LEU A 199 26.66 -8.34 13.65
CA LEU A 199 25.49 -7.81 14.36
C LEU A 199 24.25 -7.60 13.49
N PRO A 200 24.34 -7.05 12.27
CA PRO A 200 23.19 -6.91 11.38
C PRO A 200 22.50 -8.24 11.03
N THR A 201 23.24 -9.36 11.11
CA THR A 201 22.77 -10.70 10.76
C THR A 201 22.30 -11.52 11.96
N LEU A 202 22.58 -11.05 13.18
CA LEU A 202 22.37 -11.78 14.44
C LEU A 202 20.96 -12.36 14.61
N PHE A 203 19.93 -11.63 14.20
CA PHE A 203 18.53 -12.03 14.38
C PHE A 203 17.87 -12.61 13.13
N ILE A 204 18.60 -12.82 12.03
CA ILE A 204 18.02 -13.26 10.75
C ILE A 204 17.91 -14.77 10.68
N THR A 205 18.94 -15.46 11.16
CA THR A 205 19.04 -16.91 11.12
C THR A 205 18.71 -17.48 12.50
N ASN A 206 17.51 -18.03 12.67
CA ASN A 206 17.29 -19.01 13.73
C ASN A 206 18.06 -20.27 13.34
N TYR A 207 19.32 -20.39 13.77
CA TYR A 207 19.93 -21.70 13.88
C TYR A 207 19.22 -22.39 15.03
N SER A 208 18.15 -23.12 14.72
CA SER A 208 17.75 -24.22 15.59
C SER A 208 19.02 -25.04 15.81
N SER A 209 19.47 -25.15 17.06
CA SER A 209 20.63 -25.96 17.44
C SER A 209 20.41 -27.46 17.19
N SER A 210 19.37 -27.85 16.45
CA SER A 210 19.09 -29.22 16.02
C SER A 210 19.46 -29.39 14.54
N PRO A 211 20.49 -30.21 14.21
CA PRO A 211 20.83 -30.56 12.84
C PRO A 211 19.69 -31.22 12.03
N ALA A 212 18.57 -31.57 12.67
CA ALA A 212 17.45 -32.27 12.04
C ALA A 212 16.46 -31.34 11.30
N VAL A 213 16.53 -30.02 11.47
CA VAL A 213 15.66 -29.07 10.75
C VAL A 213 16.49 -28.26 9.76
N LEU A 214 16.66 -28.79 8.56
CA LEU A 214 17.44 -28.15 7.47
C LEU A 214 16.69 -27.01 6.76
N THR A 215 15.50 -26.63 7.20
CA THR A 215 14.85 -25.40 6.74
C THR A 215 15.13 -24.30 7.76
N PRO A 216 15.99 -23.31 7.48
CA PRO A 216 16.04 -22.12 8.31
C PRO A 216 14.62 -21.54 8.33
N GLU A 217 13.96 -21.56 9.48
CA GLU A 217 12.82 -20.67 9.69
C GLU A 217 13.40 -19.27 9.57
N THR A 218 13.17 -18.63 8.43
CA THR A 218 13.49 -17.21 8.24
C THR A 218 12.87 -16.48 9.40
N SER A 219 13.69 -15.79 10.20
CA SER A 219 13.17 -15.05 11.32
C SER A 219 12.13 -14.03 10.83
N GLY A 220 11.24 -13.60 11.71
CA GLY A 220 10.20 -12.64 11.34
C GLY A 220 10.75 -11.27 10.90
N TYR A 221 12.05 -11.01 11.02
CA TYR A 221 12.67 -9.71 10.76
C TYR A 221 12.79 -9.38 9.27
N MET A 222 12.55 -8.11 8.93
CA MET A 222 12.61 -7.62 7.55
C MET A 222 13.38 -6.29 7.48
N PRO A 223 14.33 -6.13 6.54
CA PRO A 223 15.02 -4.85 6.33
C PRO A 223 14.09 -3.81 5.68
N PHE A 224 14.35 -2.52 5.92
CA PHE A 224 13.73 -1.40 5.20
C PHE A 224 14.74 -0.26 5.02
N GLY A 225 14.39 0.76 4.25
CA GLY A 225 15.33 1.85 3.94
C GLY A 225 16.39 1.43 2.92
N THR A 226 17.47 2.21 2.87
CA THR A 226 18.62 1.93 2.00
C THR A 226 19.73 1.28 2.81
N PHE A 227 20.25 0.15 2.36
CA PHE A 227 21.40 -0.48 2.95
C PHE A 227 22.66 -0.11 2.17
N PHE A 228 23.58 0.58 2.82
CA PHE A 228 24.94 0.82 2.35
C PHE A 228 25.81 -0.33 2.84
N LEU A 229 26.11 -1.27 1.96
CA LEU A 229 26.95 -2.43 2.25
C LEU A 229 28.39 -2.11 1.86
N CYS A 230 29.33 -2.33 2.77
CA CYS A 230 30.74 -1.97 2.54
C CYS A 230 31.73 -3.05 2.98
N SER A 231 32.78 -3.17 2.17
CA SER A 231 34.07 -3.76 2.54
C SER A 231 35.06 -2.64 2.90
N ASP A 232 36.28 -3.00 3.31
CA ASP A 232 37.35 -2.03 3.54
C ASP A 232 37.71 -1.20 2.28
N ALA A 233 37.35 -1.67 1.08
CA ALA A 233 37.81 -1.10 -0.18
C ALA A 233 36.69 -0.55 -1.07
N ASN A 234 35.47 -1.06 -0.95
CA ASN A 234 34.37 -0.81 -1.90
C ASN A 234 33.02 -0.82 -1.16
N SER A 235 32.03 -0.18 -1.75
CA SER A 235 30.67 -0.13 -1.23
C SER A 235 29.61 -0.18 -2.34
N THR A 236 28.40 -0.58 -1.97
CA THR A 236 27.21 -0.57 -2.84
C THR A 236 25.97 -0.36 -2.00
N CYS A 237 24.92 0.20 -2.61
CA CYS A 237 23.61 0.36 -1.98
C CYS A 237 22.56 -0.60 -2.54
N PHE A 238 21.68 -1.09 -1.67
CA PHE A 238 20.46 -1.80 -2.04
C PHE A 238 19.25 -1.15 -1.36
N GLU A 239 18.13 -1.05 -2.08
CA GLU A 239 16.86 -0.51 -1.56
C GLU A 239 15.77 -1.59 -1.41
N ASN A 240 15.89 -2.71 -2.13
CA ASN A 240 14.89 -3.77 -2.11
C ASN A 240 15.01 -4.63 -0.84
N PRO A 241 13.99 -4.66 0.03
CA PRO A 241 14.01 -5.46 1.25
C PRO A 241 14.34 -6.94 1.03
N ASP A 242 13.77 -7.55 -0.02
CA ASP A 242 13.96 -8.98 -0.27
C ASP A 242 15.40 -9.27 -0.75
N SER A 243 15.99 -8.40 -1.59
CA SER A 243 17.40 -8.52 -1.99
C SER A 243 18.35 -8.30 -0.82
N ILE A 244 18.07 -7.31 0.02
CA ILE A 244 18.86 -7.01 1.22
C ILE A 244 18.84 -8.21 2.18
N LEU A 245 17.67 -8.82 2.38
CA LEU A 245 17.55 -9.99 3.25
C LEU A 245 18.39 -11.17 2.74
N GLU A 246 18.34 -11.48 1.43
CA GLU A 246 19.18 -12.53 0.84
C GLU A 246 20.69 -12.23 1.01
N LEU A 247 21.10 -10.96 0.85
CA LEU A 247 22.48 -10.53 1.08
C LEU A 247 22.89 -10.71 2.55
N LEU A 248 22.05 -10.31 3.49
CA LEU A 248 22.34 -10.45 4.92
C LEU A 248 22.37 -11.93 5.35
N ILE A 249 21.54 -12.81 4.75
CA ILE A 249 21.60 -14.26 4.98
C ILE A 249 22.92 -14.83 4.46
N ALA A 250 23.33 -14.44 3.25
CA ALA A 250 24.62 -14.87 2.67
C ALA A 250 25.79 -14.39 3.54
N MET A 251 25.74 -13.15 4.03
CA MET A 251 26.73 -12.60 4.96
C MET A 251 26.71 -13.34 6.31
N GLY A 252 25.55 -13.62 6.88
CA GLY A 252 25.43 -14.31 8.18
C GLY A 252 26.02 -15.72 8.12
N SER A 253 25.85 -16.41 6.98
CA SER A 253 26.48 -17.70 6.73
C SER A 253 28.00 -17.62 6.87
N ILE A 254 28.63 -16.58 6.30
CA ILE A 254 30.09 -16.33 6.37
C ILE A 254 30.58 -16.18 7.82
N HIS A 255 29.79 -15.53 8.68
CA HIS A 255 30.18 -15.25 10.07
C HIS A 255 30.08 -16.46 11.00
N THR A 256 29.13 -17.39 10.79
CA THR A 256 28.91 -18.52 11.73
C THR A 256 30.11 -19.44 11.95
N GLN A 257 31.09 -19.46 11.05
CA GLN A 257 32.31 -20.26 11.21
C GLN A 257 33.53 -19.43 11.65
N ASN A 258 33.49 -18.11 11.53
CA ASN A 258 34.66 -17.24 11.70
C ASN A 258 34.55 -16.36 12.97
N GLN A 259 34.90 -16.95 14.12
CA GLN A 259 35.33 -16.26 15.35
C GLN A 259 34.31 -15.30 16.03
N GLY A 260 34.54 -14.99 17.31
CA GLY A 260 33.63 -14.19 18.15
C GLY A 260 33.37 -12.78 17.62
N PHE A 261 32.37 -12.09 18.20
CA PHE A 261 32.01 -10.71 17.86
C PHE A 261 33.24 -9.78 17.89
N GLN A 262 33.82 -9.49 16.74
CA GLN A 262 34.74 -8.36 16.59
C GLN A 262 33.94 -7.14 16.17
N SER A 263 33.95 -6.11 17.03
CA SER A 263 33.45 -4.77 16.69
C SER A 263 34.11 -4.30 15.39
N SER A 264 33.32 -4.08 14.33
CA SER A 264 33.82 -3.46 13.11
C SER A 264 34.18 -2.00 13.38
N ASP A 265 35.41 -1.60 13.05
CA ASP A 265 35.83 -0.19 13.10
C ASP A 265 35.25 0.58 11.92
N TYR A 266 33.98 0.97 12.04
CA TYR A 266 33.27 1.77 11.06
C TYR A 266 33.94 3.12 10.79
N GLY A 267 34.71 3.67 11.74
CA GLY A 267 35.43 4.92 11.54
C GLY A 267 36.48 4.80 10.46
N ASN A 268 37.35 3.79 10.61
CA ASN A 268 38.38 3.47 9.62
C ASN A 268 37.78 3.06 8.27
N ILE A 269 36.66 2.32 8.26
CA ILE A 269 35.97 1.95 7.01
C ILE A 269 35.48 3.20 6.27
N VAL A 270 34.80 4.11 6.96
CA VAL A 270 34.28 5.36 6.37
C VAL A 270 35.41 6.25 5.87
N GLU A 271 36.51 6.36 6.62
CA GLU A 271 37.70 7.13 6.26
C GLU A 271 38.34 6.59 4.96
N LYS A 272 38.62 5.29 4.91
CA LYS A 272 39.17 4.62 3.70
C LYS A 272 38.30 4.80 2.46
N LEU A 273 36.98 4.66 2.61
CA LEU A 273 36.04 4.84 1.50
C LEU A 273 36.06 6.29 1.00
N ASN A 274 36.08 7.26 1.92
CA ASN A 274 36.13 8.68 1.57
C ASN A 274 37.45 9.06 0.85
N ASP A 275 38.60 8.60 1.36
CA ASP A 275 39.90 8.84 0.76
C ASP A 275 39.97 8.29 -0.67
N LYS A 276 39.39 7.12 -0.91
CA LYS A 276 39.35 6.50 -2.23
C LYS A 276 38.54 7.32 -3.24
N VAL A 277 37.39 7.86 -2.82
CA VAL A 277 36.55 8.72 -3.66
C VAL A 277 37.27 10.02 -4.00
N ILE A 278 37.95 10.63 -3.01
CA ILE A 278 38.75 11.85 -3.22
C ILE A 278 39.90 11.59 -4.20
N CYS A 279 40.59 10.45 -4.04
CA CYS A 279 41.73 10.07 -4.89
C CYS A 279 41.32 9.60 -6.31
N LYS A 280 40.03 9.63 -6.67
CA LYS A 280 39.48 9.15 -7.95
C LYS A 280 39.94 7.72 -8.34
N PHE A 281 40.28 6.87 -7.36
CA PHE A 281 40.60 5.47 -7.63
C PHE A 281 39.33 4.67 -7.93
N PHE A 282 38.71 4.91 -9.08
CA PHE A 282 37.80 3.95 -9.72
C PHE A 282 38.64 2.82 -10.33
N SER A 283 39.36 2.07 -9.50
CA SER A 283 39.95 0.81 -9.96
C SER A 283 38.99 -0.33 -9.63
N THR A 284 37.76 -0.24 -10.13
CA THR A 284 37.07 -1.46 -10.53
C THR A 284 37.61 -1.76 -11.91
N ARG A 285 38.59 -2.67 -11.94
CA ARG A 285 39.00 -3.40 -13.13
C ARG A 285 37.72 -4.12 -13.61
N VAL A 286 36.88 -3.44 -14.38
CA VAL A 286 35.77 -4.05 -15.12
C VAL A 286 36.45 -4.81 -16.25
N GLU A 287 37.18 -5.87 -15.92
CA GLU A 287 37.73 -6.77 -16.92
C GLU A 287 36.54 -7.44 -17.58
N ASN A 288 36.28 -7.03 -18.81
CA ASN A 288 35.50 -7.79 -19.78
C ASN A 288 34.22 -8.41 -19.20
N MET A 289 33.29 -7.58 -18.71
CA MET A 289 31.89 -8.00 -18.67
C MET A 289 31.36 -8.08 -20.11
N ALA A 290 31.80 -9.09 -20.85
CA ALA A 290 31.12 -9.59 -22.03
C ALA A 290 29.91 -10.45 -21.62
N HIS A 291 29.19 -10.05 -20.57
CA HIS A 291 27.91 -10.66 -20.25
C HIS A 291 26.89 -10.10 -21.25
N ALA A 292 26.43 -10.96 -22.16
CA ALA A 292 25.28 -10.71 -23.03
C ALA A 292 23.95 -10.64 -22.24
N GLY A 293 23.99 -10.09 -21.03
CA GLY A 293 22.89 -9.95 -20.09
C GLY A 293 22.19 -8.60 -20.19
N SER A 294 21.03 -8.50 -19.54
CA SER A 294 20.31 -7.22 -19.43
C SER A 294 21.09 -6.19 -18.60
N ALA A 295 20.84 -4.88 -18.79
CA ALA A 295 21.49 -3.82 -18.00
C ALA A 295 21.33 -4.00 -16.47
N LEU A 296 20.22 -4.61 -16.04
CA LEU A 296 19.98 -4.95 -14.65
C LEU A 296 20.94 -6.05 -14.16
N GLU A 297 21.18 -7.09 -14.96
CA GLU A 297 22.11 -8.16 -14.61
C GLU A 297 23.51 -7.58 -14.41
N SER A 298 24.04 -6.85 -15.40
CA SER A 298 25.37 -6.25 -15.29
C SER A 298 25.50 -5.32 -14.06
N SER A 299 24.43 -4.58 -13.72
CA SER A 299 24.44 -3.74 -12.52
C SER A 299 24.51 -4.57 -11.23
N ILE A 300 23.76 -5.67 -11.14
CA ILE A 300 23.76 -6.56 -9.97
C ILE A 300 25.11 -7.27 -9.84
N SER A 301 25.65 -7.81 -10.93
CA SER A 301 26.97 -8.47 -10.92
C SER A 301 28.05 -7.50 -10.43
N LEU A 302 28.04 -6.24 -10.90
CA LEU A 302 28.97 -5.21 -10.45
C LEU A 302 28.83 -4.91 -8.96
N GLN A 303 27.60 -4.78 -8.47
CA GLN A 303 27.32 -4.54 -7.05
C GLN A 303 27.80 -5.70 -6.17
N LEU A 304 27.59 -6.95 -6.59
CA LEU A 304 28.07 -8.14 -5.87
C LEU A 304 29.59 -8.25 -5.90
N GLN A 305 30.22 -7.95 -7.03
CA GLN A 305 31.67 -7.91 -7.16
C GLN A 305 32.29 -6.83 -6.27
N ALA A 306 31.65 -5.67 -6.14
CA ALA A 306 32.10 -4.61 -5.23
C ALA A 306 32.15 -5.08 -3.76
N LEU A 307 31.27 -6.01 -3.37
CA LEU A 307 31.30 -6.59 -2.03
C LEU A 307 32.40 -7.64 -1.84
N ALA A 308 33.08 -8.09 -2.90
CA ALA A 308 34.15 -9.11 -2.82
C ALA A 308 33.73 -10.37 -2.03
N LEU A 309 32.45 -10.74 -2.09
CA LEU A 309 31.90 -11.90 -1.38
C LEU A 309 32.30 -13.23 -2.02
N THR A 310 32.62 -13.23 -3.32
CA THR A 310 32.86 -14.45 -4.11
C THR A 310 33.84 -15.44 -3.47
N PRO A 311 35.05 -15.04 -3.00
CA PRO A 311 35.97 -15.99 -2.38
C PRO A 311 35.42 -16.60 -1.09
N HIS A 312 34.72 -15.80 -0.29
CA HIS A 312 34.14 -16.21 1.00
C HIS A 312 32.92 -17.13 0.80
N LEU A 313 32.09 -16.85 -0.20
CA LEU A 313 30.91 -17.66 -0.54
C LEU A 313 31.32 -19.03 -1.13
N GLN A 314 32.34 -19.06 -1.98
CA GLN A 314 32.89 -20.31 -2.52
C GLN A 314 33.43 -21.23 -1.42
N GLN A 315 34.10 -20.66 -0.40
CA GLN A 315 34.54 -21.43 0.78
C GLN A 315 33.37 -22.07 1.55
N GLN A 316 32.17 -21.50 1.46
CA GLN A 316 30.97 -22.01 2.12
C GLN A 316 30.08 -22.88 1.23
N ASN A 317 30.54 -23.26 0.03
CA ASN A 317 29.72 -23.94 -0.98
C ASN A 317 28.44 -23.15 -1.37
N ILE A 318 28.41 -21.83 -1.16
CA ILE A 318 27.32 -20.98 -1.64
C ILE A 318 27.65 -20.57 -3.07
N ASP A 319 26.82 -21.04 -4.02
CA ASP A 319 26.96 -20.65 -5.42
C ASP A 319 26.59 -19.16 -5.61
N THR A 320 27.58 -18.37 -6.03
CA THR A 320 27.39 -16.96 -6.33
C THR A 320 26.37 -16.72 -7.44
N ASN A 321 26.29 -17.62 -8.42
CA ASN A 321 25.31 -17.50 -9.51
C ASN A 321 23.88 -17.68 -9.00
N THR A 322 23.69 -18.56 -8.03
CA THR A 322 22.40 -18.77 -7.36
C THR A 322 21.99 -17.51 -6.58
N LEU A 323 22.90 -16.89 -5.82
CA LEU A 323 22.61 -15.63 -5.11
C LEU A 323 22.28 -14.50 -6.08
N GLU A 324 23.06 -14.35 -7.15
CA GLU A 324 22.83 -13.35 -8.20
C GLU A 324 21.47 -13.55 -8.88
N THR A 325 21.10 -14.80 -9.19
CA THR A 325 19.80 -15.14 -9.79
C THR A 325 18.64 -14.79 -8.85
N LYS A 326 18.77 -15.08 -7.55
CA LYS A 326 17.76 -14.70 -6.54
C LYS A 326 17.60 -13.19 -6.48
N ILE A 327 18.70 -12.44 -6.33
CA ILE A 327 18.68 -10.97 -6.27
C ILE A 327 18.05 -10.39 -7.54
N LYS A 328 18.41 -10.90 -8.73
CA LYS A 328 17.81 -10.51 -10.00
C LYS A 328 16.29 -10.66 -9.99
N ILE A 329 15.78 -11.82 -9.59
CA ILE A 329 14.33 -12.07 -9.52
C ILE A 329 13.66 -11.08 -8.55
N GLN A 330 14.27 -10.83 -7.39
CA GLN A 330 13.72 -9.89 -6.41
C GLN A 330 13.76 -8.45 -6.91
N GLU A 331 14.86 -7.98 -7.50
CA GLU A 331 14.97 -6.64 -8.08
C GLU A 331 13.98 -6.44 -9.24
N GLN A 332 13.78 -7.43 -10.10
CA GLN A 332 12.77 -7.36 -11.16
C GLN A 332 11.36 -7.20 -10.58
N LYS A 333 11.01 -8.00 -9.57
CA LYS A 333 9.73 -7.86 -8.85
C LYS A 333 9.61 -6.49 -8.21
N PHE A 334 10.65 -6.00 -7.56
CA PHE A 334 10.69 -4.71 -6.87
C PHE A 334 10.50 -3.54 -7.84
N ILE A 335 11.20 -3.53 -8.98
CA ILE A 335 11.08 -2.46 -9.97
C ILE A 335 9.69 -2.49 -10.65
N LEU A 336 9.17 -3.67 -10.99
CA LEU A 336 7.81 -3.81 -11.51
C LEU A 336 6.78 -3.32 -10.50
N HIS A 337 6.93 -3.69 -9.22
CA HIS A 337 6.06 -3.25 -8.14
C HIS A 337 6.10 -1.73 -7.95
N ARG A 338 7.29 -1.11 -7.99
CA ARG A 338 7.46 0.36 -7.91
C ARG A 338 6.80 1.05 -9.10
N ARG A 339 6.89 0.50 -10.32
CA ARG A 339 6.17 1.03 -11.50
C ARG A 339 4.65 0.91 -11.35
N ILE A 340 4.14 -0.17 -10.74
CA ILE A 340 2.71 -0.38 -10.48
C ILE A 340 2.20 0.55 -9.37
N LYS A 341 2.98 0.71 -8.29
CA LYS A 341 2.71 1.56 -7.12
C LYS A 341 2.95 3.05 -7.35
N ASN A 342 3.70 3.44 -8.38
CA ASN A 342 3.72 4.81 -8.91
C ASN A 342 2.36 5.16 -9.59
N PHE A 343 1.27 4.75 -8.95
CA PHE A 343 -0.05 5.26 -9.22
C PHE A 343 -0.06 6.70 -8.75
N ASP A 344 -0.08 7.61 -9.71
CA ASP A 344 -0.36 9.01 -9.45
C ASP A 344 -1.84 9.22 -9.80
N PRO A 345 -2.72 9.34 -8.79
CA PRO A 345 -4.13 9.62 -9.02
C PRO A 345 -4.33 10.83 -9.92
N ALA A 346 -3.53 11.90 -9.75
CA ALA A 346 -3.68 13.14 -10.50
C ALA A 346 -3.31 12.96 -11.98
N LYS A 347 -2.24 12.22 -12.30
CA LYS A 347 -1.89 11.92 -13.70
C LYS A 347 -2.93 11.05 -14.39
N LYS A 348 -3.53 10.10 -13.67
CA LYS A 348 -4.55 9.19 -14.22
C LYS A 348 -5.96 9.77 -14.20
N LEU A 349 -6.20 10.83 -13.44
CA LEU A 349 -7.51 11.46 -13.28
C LEU A 349 -8.13 11.88 -14.61
N ASN A 350 -7.33 12.44 -15.53
CA ASN A 350 -7.83 12.87 -16.84
C ASN A 350 -8.31 11.69 -17.69
N VAL A 351 -7.61 10.56 -17.65
CA VAL A 351 -8.00 9.33 -18.35
C VAL A 351 -9.31 8.78 -17.78
N VAL A 352 -9.45 8.80 -16.45
CA VAL A 352 -10.66 8.36 -15.75
C VAL A 352 -11.85 9.25 -16.06
N LYS A 353 -11.67 10.58 -16.04
CA LYS A 353 -12.71 11.54 -16.42
C LYS A 353 -13.18 11.32 -17.86
N LEU A 354 -12.24 11.11 -18.78
CA LEU A 354 -12.58 10.79 -20.17
C LEU A 354 -13.41 9.50 -20.27
N CYS A 355 -13.01 8.43 -19.55
CA CYS A 355 -13.78 7.18 -19.54
C CYS A 355 -15.18 7.36 -18.93
N MET A 356 -15.32 8.13 -17.85
CA MET A 356 -16.62 8.45 -17.27
C MET A 356 -17.52 9.20 -18.26
N SER A 357 -16.99 10.21 -18.96
CA SER A 357 -17.74 10.92 -19.99
C SER A 357 -18.14 10.01 -21.15
N GLN A 358 -17.26 9.09 -21.59
CA GLN A 358 -17.62 8.10 -22.62
C GLN A 358 -18.77 7.20 -22.17
N LEU A 359 -18.81 6.79 -20.89
CA LEU A 359 -19.95 6.04 -20.35
C LEU A 359 -21.24 6.86 -20.28
N GLU A 360 -21.17 8.16 -19.98
CA GLU A 360 -22.33 9.04 -20.01
C GLU A 360 -22.90 9.17 -21.43
N TRP A 361 -22.04 9.30 -22.44
CA TRP A 361 -22.44 9.30 -23.85
C TRP A 361 -23.05 7.97 -24.28
N TYR A 362 -22.41 6.86 -23.91
CA TYR A 362 -22.92 5.52 -24.16
C TYR A 362 -24.31 5.30 -23.51
N LYS A 363 -24.50 5.80 -22.29
CA LYS A 363 -25.80 5.76 -21.60
C LYS A 363 -26.88 6.53 -22.36
N LYS A 364 -26.54 7.70 -22.90
CA LYS A 364 -27.47 8.51 -23.69
C LYS A 364 -27.85 7.83 -25.00
N GLU A 365 -26.89 7.25 -25.70
CA GLU A 365 -27.12 6.65 -27.01
C GLU A 365 -27.94 5.35 -26.92
N THR A 366 -27.61 4.47 -25.98
CA THR A 366 -28.39 3.24 -25.74
C THR A 366 -29.80 3.51 -25.25
N LYS A 367 -30.03 4.65 -24.57
CA LYS A 367 -31.36 5.15 -24.24
C LYS A 367 -32.13 5.59 -25.48
N ASN A 368 -31.50 6.27 -26.45
CA ASN A 368 -32.15 6.64 -27.72
C ASN A 368 -32.64 5.41 -28.50
N GLN A 369 -31.90 4.31 -28.39
CA GLN A 369 -32.28 3.00 -28.96
C GLN A 369 -33.37 2.26 -28.16
N ARG A 370 -33.85 2.83 -27.05
CA ARG A 370 -34.85 2.23 -26.15
C ARG A 370 -34.43 0.92 -25.49
N ILE A 371 -33.12 0.70 -25.33
CA ILE A 371 -32.54 -0.50 -24.69
C ILE A 371 -32.07 -0.16 -23.28
N GLY A 372 -31.31 0.92 -23.15
CA GLY A 372 -30.59 1.24 -21.92
C GLY A 372 -29.22 0.57 -21.87
N TYR A 373 -28.31 1.19 -21.14
CA TYR A 373 -26.88 0.87 -21.22
C TYR A 373 -26.51 -0.45 -20.54
N TYR A 374 -27.22 -0.80 -19.46
CA TYR A 374 -27.09 -2.08 -18.77
C TYR A 374 -27.45 -3.24 -19.72
N ASP A 375 -28.64 -3.16 -20.32
CA ASP A 375 -29.18 -4.21 -21.19
C ASP A 375 -28.41 -4.32 -22.51
N SER A 376 -27.96 -3.19 -23.08
CA SER A 376 -27.07 -3.19 -24.24
C SER A 376 -25.75 -3.91 -23.92
N TYR A 377 -25.11 -3.56 -22.81
CA TYR A 377 -23.82 -4.14 -22.43
C TYR A 377 -23.92 -5.62 -22.04
N LYS A 378 -25.01 -6.02 -21.36
CA LYS A 378 -25.28 -7.42 -21.01
C LYS A 378 -25.44 -8.27 -22.28
N ASN A 379 -26.16 -7.77 -23.28
CA ASN A 379 -26.48 -8.56 -24.47
C ASN A 379 -25.50 -8.34 -25.64
N MET A 380 -24.56 -7.38 -25.52
CA MET A 380 -23.62 -7.00 -26.59
C MET A 380 -24.35 -6.61 -27.89
N ASN A 381 -25.34 -5.73 -27.76
CA ASN A 381 -26.22 -5.29 -28.84
C ASN A 381 -25.56 -4.32 -29.83
N SER A 382 -24.50 -3.63 -29.43
CA SER A 382 -23.85 -2.56 -30.18
C SER A 382 -22.34 -2.78 -30.30
N PRO A 383 -21.72 -2.45 -31.45
CA PRO A 383 -20.26 -2.41 -31.54
C PRO A 383 -19.59 -1.55 -30.47
N TRP A 384 -20.27 -0.51 -29.97
CA TRP A 384 -19.76 0.36 -28.91
C TRP A 384 -19.62 -0.37 -27.56
N ASP A 385 -20.36 -1.47 -27.35
CA ASP A 385 -20.27 -2.26 -26.12
C ASP A 385 -18.86 -2.84 -25.92
N TYR A 386 -18.13 -3.14 -27.01
CA TYR A 386 -16.74 -3.60 -26.96
C TYR A 386 -15.78 -2.53 -26.44
N ASP A 387 -15.99 -1.26 -26.80
CA ASP A 387 -15.19 -0.16 -26.27
C ASP A 387 -15.52 0.09 -24.79
N VAL A 388 -16.78 -0.08 -24.40
CA VAL A 388 -17.23 0.02 -23.01
C VAL A 388 -16.51 -0.98 -22.11
N ILE A 389 -16.18 -2.18 -22.58
CA ILE A 389 -15.34 -3.14 -21.84
C ILE A 389 -14.00 -2.49 -21.43
N GLN A 390 -13.38 -1.74 -22.34
CA GLN A 390 -12.11 -1.07 -22.05
C GLN A 390 -12.27 0.08 -21.07
N PHE A 391 -13.34 0.88 -21.18
CA PHE A 391 -13.65 1.95 -20.23
C PHE A 391 -13.92 1.39 -18.83
N HIS A 392 -14.77 0.35 -18.75
CA HIS A 392 -15.05 -0.39 -17.52
C HIS A 392 -13.76 -0.87 -16.87
N LYS A 393 -12.90 -1.61 -17.61
CA LYS A 393 -11.64 -2.11 -17.08
C LYS A 393 -10.70 -1.00 -16.59
N ARG A 394 -10.62 0.12 -17.31
CA ARG A 394 -9.77 1.26 -16.91
C ARG A 394 -10.28 1.92 -15.63
N LEU A 395 -11.59 2.12 -15.52
CA LEU A 395 -12.24 2.71 -14.35
C LEU A 395 -12.10 1.79 -13.13
N THR A 396 -12.37 0.49 -13.29
CA THR A 396 -12.24 -0.51 -12.21
C THR A 396 -10.81 -0.56 -11.66
N ASN A 397 -9.81 -0.69 -12.53
CA ASN A 397 -8.40 -0.69 -12.11
C ASN A 397 -7.97 0.60 -11.40
N TYR A 398 -8.53 1.76 -11.79
CA TYR A 398 -8.22 3.02 -11.12
C TYR A 398 -8.85 3.07 -9.72
N TRP A 399 -10.12 2.72 -9.60
CA TRP A 399 -10.84 2.82 -8.34
C TRP A 399 -10.46 1.74 -7.33
N GLU A 400 -10.12 0.52 -7.77
CA GLU A 400 -9.51 -0.49 -6.90
C GLU A 400 -8.22 0.01 -6.27
N LYS A 401 -7.34 0.63 -7.07
CA LYS A 401 -6.09 1.23 -6.57
C LYS A 401 -6.35 2.42 -5.67
N MET A 402 -7.30 3.30 -6.02
CA MET A 402 -7.69 4.41 -5.15
C MET A 402 -8.18 3.91 -3.80
N VAL A 403 -9.01 2.85 -3.78
CA VAL A 403 -9.53 2.28 -2.53
C VAL A 403 -8.38 1.68 -1.71
N GLU A 404 -7.53 0.88 -2.35
CA GLU A 404 -6.34 0.30 -1.70
C GLU A 404 -5.43 1.38 -1.10
N GLU A 405 -5.14 2.45 -1.84
CA GLU A 405 -4.33 3.56 -1.34
C GLU A 405 -4.94 4.23 -0.10
N VAL A 406 -6.26 4.44 -0.09
CA VAL A 406 -6.95 5.03 1.07
C VAL A 406 -6.88 4.10 2.28
N GLU A 407 -7.00 2.79 2.07
CA GLU A 407 -6.95 1.80 3.14
C GLU A 407 -5.53 1.58 3.70
N MET A 408 -4.52 1.75 2.86
CA MET A 408 -3.10 1.69 3.26
C MET A 408 -2.61 2.98 3.93
N LYS A 409 -3.35 4.10 3.84
CA LYS A 409 -2.99 5.34 4.55
C LYS A 409 -3.07 5.16 6.07
N PRO A 410 -2.21 5.86 6.84
CA PRO A 410 -2.33 5.95 8.29
C PRO A 410 -3.75 6.33 8.71
N GLN A 411 -4.27 5.73 9.78
CA GLN A 411 -5.64 5.96 10.25
C GLN A 411 -5.94 7.46 10.46
N LYS A 412 -4.96 8.25 10.92
CA LYS A 412 -5.08 9.69 11.18
C LYS A 412 -5.17 10.56 9.91
N GLU A 413 -4.57 10.16 8.79
CA GLU A 413 -4.56 10.94 7.54
C GLU A 413 -5.76 10.62 6.62
N GLY A 414 -6.40 9.47 6.79
CA GLY A 414 -7.40 8.96 5.84
C GLY A 414 -8.68 9.80 5.72
N ALA A 415 -9.10 10.52 6.76
CA ALA A 415 -10.42 11.15 6.81
C ALA A 415 -10.61 12.30 5.78
N ALA A 416 -9.65 13.22 5.68
CA ALA A 416 -9.76 14.38 4.79
C ALA A 416 -9.69 13.98 3.30
N PHE A 417 -8.87 12.98 2.98
CA PHE A 417 -8.77 12.45 1.62
C PHE A 417 -10.06 11.75 1.20
N ARG A 418 -10.71 10.98 2.09
CA ARG A 418 -12.00 10.33 1.80
C ARG A 418 -13.00 11.35 1.25
N THR A 419 -13.24 12.46 1.94
CA THR A 419 -14.26 13.45 1.56
C THR A 419 -14.11 13.99 0.13
N ARG A 420 -12.87 14.29 -0.31
CA ARG A 420 -12.62 14.80 -1.67
C ARG A 420 -13.01 13.82 -2.78
N TRP A 421 -12.88 12.52 -2.51
CA TRP A 421 -13.10 11.46 -3.50
C TRP A 421 -14.43 10.72 -3.33
N LEU A 422 -15.13 10.91 -2.20
CA LEU A 422 -16.44 10.28 -1.90
C LEU A 422 -17.44 10.45 -3.04
N TYR A 423 -17.64 11.68 -3.53
CA TYR A 423 -18.62 11.97 -4.58
C TYR A 423 -18.22 11.35 -5.92
N ALA A 424 -16.96 11.48 -6.33
CA ALA A 424 -16.46 10.88 -7.56
C ALA A 424 -16.55 9.35 -7.51
N GLY A 425 -16.24 8.75 -6.36
CA GLY A 425 -16.32 7.30 -6.15
C GLY A 425 -17.76 6.80 -6.14
N THR A 426 -18.69 7.59 -5.59
CA THR A 426 -20.13 7.30 -5.62
C THR A 426 -20.67 7.33 -7.06
N ASN A 427 -20.33 8.35 -7.84
CA ASN A 427 -20.75 8.44 -9.24
C ASN A 427 -20.16 7.31 -10.08
N TYR A 428 -18.88 7.00 -9.89
CA TYR A 428 -18.26 5.83 -10.50
C TYR A 428 -18.99 4.53 -10.14
N ARG A 429 -19.25 4.28 -8.85
CA ARG A 429 -19.95 3.06 -8.40
C ARG A 429 -21.31 2.93 -9.06
N ARG A 430 -22.13 3.99 -9.06
CA ARG A 430 -23.46 4.00 -9.66
C ARG A 430 -23.46 3.85 -11.18
N MET A 431 -22.41 4.31 -11.86
CA MET A 431 -22.27 4.16 -13.32
C MET A 431 -21.74 2.77 -13.71
N VAL A 432 -20.72 2.28 -13.00
CA VAL A 432 -19.90 1.14 -13.43
C VAL A 432 -20.29 -0.19 -12.79
N GLU A 433 -20.74 -0.23 -11.54
CA GLU A 433 -21.15 -1.49 -10.90
C GLU A 433 -22.28 -2.19 -11.67
N PRO A 434 -23.28 -1.48 -12.26
CA PRO A 434 -24.23 -2.10 -13.19
C PRO A 434 -23.58 -2.86 -14.36
N LEU A 435 -22.44 -2.40 -14.88
CA LEU A 435 -21.72 -3.10 -15.95
C LEU A 435 -21.04 -4.38 -15.44
N ALA A 436 -20.52 -4.36 -14.21
CA ALA A 436 -19.98 -5.55 -13.55
C ALA A 436 -21.08 -6.60 -13.30
N VAL A 437 -22.25 -6.15 -12.84
CA VAL A 437 -23.46 -6.98 -12.71
C VAL A 437 -23.85 -7.58 -14.06
N ALA A 438 -23.97 -6.75 -15.11
CA ALA A 438 -24.33 -7.20 -16.45
C ALA A 438 -23.39 -8.30 -16.96
N GLN A 439 -22.08 -8.12 -16.79
CA GLN A 439 -21.09 -9.12 -17.17
C GLN A 439 -21.26 -10.42 -16.38
N TYR A 440 -21.45 -10.35 -15.06
CA TYR A 440 -21.61 -11.52 -14.19
C TYR A 440 -22.82 -12.38 -14.58
N TYR A 441 -23.99 -11.76 -14.78
CA TYR A 441 -25.20 -12.49 -15.15
C TYR A 441 -25.20 -12.96 -16.61
N ARG A 442 -24.51 -12.27 -17.53
CA ARG A 442 -24.26 -12.78 -18.88
C ARG A 442 -23.48 -14.10 -18.86
N GLU A 443 -22.53 -14.22 -17.94
CA GLU A 443 -21.67 -15.41 -17.78
C GLU A 443 -22.36 -16.53 -16.96
N GLY A 444 -23.64 -16.35 -16.59
CA GLY A 444 -24.42 -17.35 -15.86
C GLY A 444 -24.27 -17.29 -14.34
N GLY A 445 -23.71 -16.21 -13.81
CA GLY A 445 -23.61 -15.98 -12.37
C GLY A 445 -24.97 -15.88 -11.68
N ILE A 446 -25.00 -16.23 -10.39
CA ILE A 446 -26.18 -16.13 -9.51
C ILE A 446 -25.76 -15.42 -8.22
N ASP A 447 -26.63 -14.60 -7.66
CA ASP A 447 -26.44 -13.87 -6.40
C ASP A 447 -25.16 -13.02 -6.37
N TYR A 448 -25.08 -12.04 -7.29
CA TYR A 448 -23.93 -11.13 -7.40
C TYR A 448 -23.57 -10.47 -6.07
N VAL A 449 -24.57 -10.03 -5.30
CA VAL A 449 -24.36 -9.20 -4.10
C VAL A 449 -23.59 -9.96 -3.03
N THR A 450 -23.84 -11.26 -2.85
CA THR A 450 -23.14 -12.07 -1.85
C THR A 450 -21.92 -12.81 -2.40
N GLN A 451 -21.96 -13.24 -3.67
CA GLN A 451 -20.94 -14.16 -4.22
C GLN A 451 -19.80 -13.46 -4.96
N ASN A 452 -20.06 -12.35 -5.65
CA ASN A 452 -19.09 -11.78 -6.60
C ASN A 452 -18.92 -10.25 -6.50
N ARG A 453 -19.62 -9.59 -5.58
CA ARG A 453 -19.49 -8.14 -5.40
C ARG A 453 -18.08 -7.77 -4.97
N SER A 454 -17.39 -7.00 -5.82
CA SER A 454 -15.99 -6.63 -5.54
C SER A 454 -15.86 -5.73 -4.32
N LYS A 455 -14.78 -5.94 -3.55
CA LYS A 455 -14.50 -5.27 -2.27
C LYS A 455 -14.44 -3.75 -2.41
N HIS A 456 -13.97 -3.21 -3.53
CA HIS A 456 -13.87 -1.77 -3.71
C HIS A 456 -15.24 -1.10 -3.82
N PHE A 457 -16.24 -1.75 -4.41
CA PHE A 457 -17.61 -1.21 -4.47
C PHE A 457 -18.25 -1.16 -3.08
N VAL A 458 -18.13 -2.25 -2.32
CA VAL A 458 -18.57 -2.33 -0.93
C VAL A 458 -17.93 -1.20 -0.11
N ARG A 459 -16.62 -1.01 -0.25
CA ARG A 459 -15.90 -0.01 0.52
C ARG A 459 -16.29 1.43 0.19
N LEU A 460 -16.54 1.73 -1.09
CA LEU A 460 -17.03 3.04 -1.53
C LEU A 460 -18.43 3.34 -0.97
N GLU A 461 -19.29 2.32 -0.88
CA GLU A 461 -20.61 2.45 -0.27
C GLU A 461 -20.54 2.64 1.25
N GLU A 462 -19.71 1.88 1.95
CA GLU A 462 -19.47 2.07 3.38
C GLU A 462 -18.98 3.48 3.70
N TRP A 463 -18.03 4.01 2.91
CA TRP A 463 -17.52 5.37 3.11
C TRP A 463 -18.57 6.44 2.86
N LEU A 464 -19.46 6.25 1.88
CA LEU A 464 -20.60 7.15 1.68
C LEU A 464 -21.50 7.15 2.92
N ASN A 465 -21.83 5.97 3.45
CA ASN A 465 -22.67 5.82 4.65
C ASN A 465 -22.00 6.38 5.91
N GLU A 466 -20.69 6.19 6.09
CA GLU A 466 -19.91 6.83 7.16
C GLU A 466 -19.94 8.36 7.05
N GLY A 467 -19.90 8.89 5.82
CA GLY A 467 -19.94 10.33 5.54
C GLY A 467 -21.32 10.96 5.72
N THR A 468 -22.39 10.30 5.28
CA THR A 468 -23.78 10.80 5.37
C THR A 468 -24.36 10.69 6.77
N LYS A 469 -23.91 9.74 7.62
CA LYS A 469 -24.25 9.74 9.05
C LYS A 469 -23.89 11.05 9.77
N LYS A 470 -22.99 11.88 9.20
CA LYS A 470 -22.65 13.22 9.71
C LYS A 470 -23.47 14.36 9.10
N ALA A 471 -24.23 14.10 8.04
CA ALA A 471 -24.99 15.10 7.32
C ALA A 471 -26.49 14.75 7.37
N THR A 472 -27.21 15.35 8.32
CA THR A 472 -28.68 15.47 8.25
C THR A 472 -29.02 16.34 7.04
N SER A 473 -29.29 15.74 5.88
CA SER A 473 -29.71 16.50 4.70
C SER A 473 -30.78 15.79 3.89
N ASP A 474 -31.81 16.56 3.54
CA ASP A 474 -32.96 16.24 2.70
C ASP A 474 -32.55 15.80 1.28
N LEU A 475 -32.23 14.51 1.10
CA LEU A 475 -31.96 13.93 -0.22
C LEU A 475 -33.19 13.98 -1.14
N SER A 476 -34.42 14.00 -0.59
CA SER A 476 -35.68 13.92 -1.34
C SER A 476 -36.02 15.17 -2.15
N SER A 477 -35.63 16.37 -1.69
CA SER A 477 -35.90 17.62 -2.41
C SER A 477 -34.96 17.81 -3.61
N THR A 478 -33.78 17.19 -3.57
CA THR A 478 -32.77 17.31 -4.62
C THR A 478 -32.96 16.28 -5.73
N SER A 479 -33.47 15.07 -5.42
CA SER A 479 -33.62 13.97 -6.40
C SER A 479 -34.67 14.25 -7.48
N LYS A 480 -35.70 15.06 -7.20
CA LYS A 480 -36.69 15.47 -8.22
C LYS A 480 -36.09 16.39 -9.30
N LYS A 481 -34.92 17.01 -9.07
CA LYS A 481 -34.26 17.86 -10.07
C LYS A 481 -33.42 16.99 -11.01
N ASN A 482 -33.73 17.01 -12.30
CA ASN A 482 -33.03 16.27 -13.36
C ASN A 482 -33.09 14.73 -13.23
N VAL A 483 -34.28 14.17 -12.91
CA VAL A 483 -34.52 12.71 -12.85
C VAL A 483 -34.05 12.01 -14.13
N GLU A 484 -34.16 12.68 -15.27
CA GLU A 484 -33.70 12.14 -16.56
C GLU A 484 -32.20 11.81 -16.61
N ALA A 485 -31.36 12.59 -15.92
CA ALA A 485 -29.91 12.40 -15.86
C ALA A 485 -29.47 11.57 -14.64
N LEU A 486 -30.43 11.09 -13.83
CA LEU A 486 -30.15 10.39 -12.58
C LEU A 486 -29.53 9.01 -12.84
N LEU A 487 -28.45 8.71 -12.10
CA LEU A 487 -27.95 7.37 -11.90
C LEU A 487 -28.66 6.74 -10.71
N THR A 488 -29.12 5.50 -10.87
CA THR A 488 -29.78 4.76 -9.79
C THR A 488 -28.92 4.74 -8.53
N PHE A 489 -29.55 5.05 -7.40
CA PHE A 489 -28.84 5.28 -6.14
C PHE A 489 -28.22 4.00 -5.61
N ASP A 490 -28.98 2.91 -5.71
CA ASP A 490 -28.52 1.55 -5.50
C ASP A 490 -27.83 1.03 -6.76
N SER A 491 -26.51 0.92 -6.69
CA SER A 491 -25.70 0.45 -7.80
C SER A 491 -25.84 -1.07 -8.05
N CYS A 492 -26.43 -1.82 -7.12
CA CYS A 492 -26.76 -3.23 -7.26
C CYS A 492 -28.20 -3.47 -7.73
N PHE A 493 -28.98 -2.42 -8.04
CA PHE A 493 -30.37 -2.53 -8.51
C PHE A 493 -30.57 -3.62 -9.57
N TRP A 494 -29.70 -3.66 -10.58
CA TRP A 494 -29.81 -4.63 -11.66
C TRP A 494 -29.56 -6.07 -11.21
N ALA A 495 -28.75 -6.30 -10.17
CA ALA A 495 -28.58 -7.64 -9.61
C ALA A 495 -29.90 -8.13 -9.01
N HIS A 496 -30.63 -7.25 -8.31
CA HIS A 496 -31.96 -7.57 -7.78
C HIS A 496 -32.98 -7.85 -8.91
N VAL A 497 -32.90 -7.14 -10.04
CA VAL A 497 -33.72 -7.41 -11.24
C VAL A 497 -33.43 -8.81 -11.79
N GLU A 498 -32.16 -9.20 -11.91
CA GLU A 498 -31.77 -10.52 -12.44
C GLU A 498 -32.21 -11.65 -11.51
N GLU A 499 -32.06 -11.51 -10.19
CA GLU A 499 -32.58 -12.50 -9.23
C GLU A 499 -34.10 -12.62 -9.28
N ALA A 500 -34.80 -11.50 -9.51
CA ALA A 500 -36.25 -11.50 -9.68
C ALA A 500 -36.65 -12.18 -11.01
N LEU A 501 -35.90 -11.98 -12.10
CA LEU A 501 -36.10 -12.70 -13.36
C LEU A 501 -35.88 -14.21 -13.22
N LEU A 502 -34.84 -14.62 -12.49
CA LEU A 502 -34.59 -16.03 -12.17
C LEU A 502 -35.75 -16.62 -11.36
N SER A 503 -36.25 -15.87 -10.37
CA SER A 503 -37.42 -16.25 -9.57
C SER A 503 -38.69 -16.39 -10.42
N CYS A 504 -38.92 -15.51 -11.40
CA CYS A 504 -40.02 -15.64 -12.36
C CYS A 504 -39.88 -16.89 -13.23
N LYS A 505 -38.67 -17.19 -13.73
CA LYS A 505 -38.39 -18.41 -14.50
C LYS A 505 -38.64 -19.66 -13.67
N GLU A 506 -38.25 -19.67 -12.41
CA GLU A 506 -38.48 -20.78 -11.49
C GLU A 506 -39.99 -21.03 -11.28
N LEU A 507 -40.79 -19.99 -11.03
CA LEU A 507 -42.24 -20.13 -10.82
C LEU A 507 -43.00 -20.62 -12.06
N LYS A 508 -42.47 -20.37 -13.26
CA LYS A 508 -43.05 -20.95 -14.49
C LYS A 508 -42.87 -22.47 -14.56
N VAL A 509 -41.78 -22.98 -14.00
CA VAL A 509 -41.48 -24.42 -13.94
C VAL A 509 -42.19 -25.07 -12.74
N VAL A 510 -42.10 -24.43 -11.58
CA VAL A 510 -42.69 -24.88 -10.31
C VAL A 510 -43.77 -23.88 -9.88
N ARG A 511 -45.02 -24.14 -10.26
CA ARG A 511 -46.14 -23.18 -10.10
C ARG A 511 -46.39 -22.75 -8.65
N GLU A 512 -46.07 -23.60 -7.68
CA GLU A 512 -46.47 -23.42 -6.28
C GLU A 512 -45.26 -23.40 -5.33
N LYS A 513 -44.32 -22.47 -5.57
CA LYS A 513 -43.22 -22.21 -4.62
C LYS A 513 -43.45 -20.89 -3.87
N GLU A 514 -44.14 -21.00 -2.74
CA GLU A 514 -44.55 -19.84 -1.92
C GLU A 514 -43.36 -18.94 -1.54
N GLU A 515 -42.20 -19.51 -1.22
CA GLU A 515 -40.98 -18.76 -0.90
C GLU A 515 -40.48 -17.91 -2.08
N THR A 516 -40.51 -18.44 -3.30
CA THR A 516 -40.10 -17.70 -4.50
C THR A 516 -41.08 -16.57 -4.81
N LEU A 517 -42.38 -16.80 -4.59
CA LEU A 517 -43.39 -15.75 -4.71
C LEU A 517 -43.19 -14.63 -3.68
N LYS A 518 -42.82 -14.96 -2.43
CA LYS A 518 -42.49 -13.98 -1.38
C LYS A 518 -41.31 -13.10 -1.78
N LYS A 519 -40.24 -13.67 -2.36
CA LYS A 519 -39.09 -12.90 -2.87
C LYS A 519 -39.51 -11.87 -3.92
N LEU A 520 -40.42 -12.22 -4.82
CA LEU A 520 -40.92 -11.30 -5.84
C LEU A 520 -41.75 -10.14 -5.26
N VAL A 521 -42.56 -10.41 -4.23
CA VAL A 521 -43.32 -9.36 -3.52
C VAL A 521 -42.38 -8.40 -2.81
N ILE A 522 -41.34 -8.91 -2.13
CA ILE A 522 -40.31 -8.07 -1.49
C ILE A 522 -39.61 -7.20 -2.54
N PHE A 523 -39.30 -7.76 -3.72
CA PHE A 523 -38.68 -7.00 -4.79
C PHE A 523 -39.59 -5.90 -5.35
N GLU A 524 -40.89 -6.16 -5.50
CA GLU A 524 -41.86 -5.13 -5.87
C GLU A 524 -41.91 -3.97 -4.86
N GLU A 525 -41.95 -4.27 -3.56
CA GLU A 525 -41.94 -3.24 -2.51
C GLU A 525 -40.66 -2.41 -2.55
N TYR A 526 -39.51 -3.07 -2.75
CA TYR A 526 -38.22 -2.42 -2.93
C TYR A 526 -38.22 -1.47 -4.14
N VAL A 527 -38.67 -1.93 -5.31
CA VAL A 527 -38.77 -1.11 -6.52
C VAL A 527 -39.70 0.08 -6.29
N TYR A 528 -40.88 -0.14 -5.69
CA TYR A 528 -41.82 0.93 -5.40
C TYR A 528 -41.22 1.97 -4.45
N GLY A 529 -40.47 1.54 -3.43
CA GLY A 529 -39.74 2.44 -2.55
C GLY A 529 -38.70 3.30 -3.28
N LEU A 530 -37.94 2.73 -4.20
CA LEU A 530 -36.98 3.48 -5.02
C LEU A 530 -37.66 4.47 -5.96
N VAL A 531 -38.73 4.03 -6.63
CA VAL A 531 -39.52 4.86 -7.54
C VAL A 531 -40.16 6.01 -6.76
N LYS A 532 -40.83 5.74 -5.63
CA LYS A 532 -41.44 6.78 -4.77
C LYS A 532 -40.43 7.85 -4.32
N ASN A 533 -39.19 7.45 -4.03
CA ASN A 533 -38.13 8.33 -3.56
C ASN A 533 -37.30 9.00 -4.68
N TYR A 534 -37.67 8.81 -5.96
CA TYR A 534 -36.88 9.30 -7.10
C TYR A 534 -35.41 8.83 -7.07
N ALA A 535 -35.20 7.58 -6.63
CA ALA A 535 -33.89 7.01 -6.40
C ALA A 535 -33.44 6.03 -7.51
N VAL A 536 -34.23 5.86 -8.57
CA VAL A 536 -33.94 4.96 -9.69
C VAL A 536 -34.07 5.68 -11.04
N SER A 537 -33.18 5.36 -11.98
CA SER A 537 -33.16 6.00 -13.29
C SER A 537 -34.41 5.64 -14.10
N PRO A 538 -35.02 6.57 -14.86
CA PRO A 538 -36.18 6.25 -15.70
C PRO A 538 -35.85 5.30 -16.86
N GLU A 539 -34.58 4.98 -17.09
CA GLU A 539 -34.15 3.99 -18.08
C GLU A 539 -34.69 2.57 -17.81
N ILE A 540 -35.06 2.28 -16.55
CA ILE A 540 -35.67 0.99 -16.22
C ILE A 540 -36.99 0.80 -16.98
N PHE A 541 -37.68 1.88 -17.36
CA PHE A 541 -38.96 1.84 -18.07
C PHE A 541 -38.82 1.74 -19.59
N LEU A 542 -37.60 1.62 -20.13
CA LEU A 542 -37.41 1.41 -21.56
C LEU A 542 -37.97 0.06 -22.00
N ALA A 543 -38.59 0.01 -23.18
CA ALA A 543 -39.36 -1.15 -23.62
C ALA A 543 -38.56 -2.46 -23.69
N GLN A 544 -37.26 -2.37 -23.98
CA GLN A 544 -36.36 -3.54 -24.07
C GLN A 544 -35.55 -3.78 -22.78
N SER A 545 -35.87 -3.09 -21.68
CA SER A 545 -35.11 -3.25 -20.45
C SER A 545 -35.40 -4.58 -19.76
N SER A 546 -34.41 -5.13 -19.03
CA SER A 546 -34.61 -6.32 -18.20
C SER A 546 -35.67 -6.10 -17.11
N TYR A 547 -35.81 -4.86 -16.62
CA TYR A 547 -36.87 -4.53 -15.65
C TYR A 547 -38.27 -4.62 -16.28
N MET A 548 -38.47 -4.15 -17.51
CA MET A 548 -39.76 -4.28 -18.21
C MET A 548 -40.06 -5.73 -18.54
N CYS A 549 -39.03 -6.54 -18.86
CA CYS A 549 -39.16 -7.99 -18.97
C CYS A 549 -39.68 -8.61 -17.67
N TRP A 550 -39.03 -8.30 -16.53
CA TRP A 550 -39.47 -8.76 -15.21
C TRP A 550 -40.91 -8.33 -14.92
N TRP A 551 -41.26 -7.06 -15.15
CA TRP A 551 -42.58 -6.53 -14.87
C TRP A 551 -43.69 -7.30 -15.59
N ASN A 552 -43.48 -7.60 -16.88
CA ASN A 552 -44.45 -8.34 -17.69
C ASN A 552 -44.60 -9.78 -17.18
N GLU A 553 -43.50 -10.44 -16.83
CA GLU A 553 -43.50 -11.80 -16.29
C GLU A 553 -44.16 -11.87 -14.91
N TYR A 554 -43.82 -10.94 -14.03
CA TYR A 554 -44.41 -10.85 -12.70
C TYR A 554 -45.91 -10.58 -12.76
N LYS A 555 -46.36 -9.68 -13.64
CA LYS A 555 -47.79 -9.42 -13.87
C LYS A 555 -48.53 -10.65 -14.40
N ALA A 556 -47.90 -11.42 -15.29
CA ALA A 556 -48.47 -12.67 -15.80
C ALA A 556 -48.62 -13.72 -14.69
N ILE A 557 -47.64 -13.83 -13.79
CA ILE A 557 -47.68 -14.74 -12.62
C ILE A 557 -48.77 -14.32 -11.63
N LYS A 558 -48.88 -13.03 -11.32
CA LYS A 558 -49.87 -12.51 -10.36
C LYS A 558 -51.30 -12.49 -10.91
N GLY A 559 -51.45 -12.47 -12.22
CA GLY A 559 -52.75 -12.50 -12.90
C GLY A 559 -53.40 -11.13 -13.08
N THR A 560 -54.50 -11.11 -13.83
CA THR A 560 -55.17 -9.89 -14.31
C THR A 560 -55.79 -9.03 -13.22
N PHE A 561 -56.17 -9.63 -12.09
CA PHE A 561 -56.81 -8.93 -10.96
C PHE A 561 -55.80 -8.37 -9.96
N TYR A 562 -54.49 -8.57 -10.20
CA TYR A 562 -53.47 -8.09 -9.29
C TYR A 562 -53.39 -6.58 -9.29
N ASN A 563 -53.55 -5.98 -8.11
CA ASN A 563 -53.47 -4.55 -7.90
C ASN A 563 -52.60 -4.24 -6.69
N SER A 564 -51.73 -3.25 -6.83
CA SER A 564 -50.69 -2.84 -5.91
C SER A 564 -50.31 -1.39 -6.22
N ALA A 565 -49.58 -0.74 -5.31
CA ALA A 565 -49.14 0.64 -5.55
C ALA A 565 -48.22 0.73 -6.80
N LEU A 566 -47.35 -0.26 -6.99
CA LEU A 566 -46.49 -0.33 -8.19
C LEU A 566 -47.30 -0.62 -9.45
N SER A 567 -48.23 -1.58 -9.44
CA SER A 567 -49.04 -1.89 -10.63
C SER A 567 -49.92 -0.72 -11.07
N ASN A 568 -50.48 0.04 -10.13
CA ASN A 568 -51.21 1.28 -10.42
C ASN A 568 -50.33 2.36 -11.06
N PHE A 569 -49.06 2.44 -10.66
CA PHE A 569 -48.10 3.34 -11.28
C PHE A 569 -47.70 2.86 -12.68
N MET A 570 -47.41 1.56 -12.82
CA MET A 570 -46.92 0.94 -14.04
C MET A 570 -47.98 0.79 -15.14
N SER A 571 -49.27 0.83 -14.80
CA SER A 571 -50.38 0.66 -15.74
C SER A 571 -50.62 1.86 -16.68
N ASP A 572 -50.15 3.04 -16.31
CA ASP A 572 -50.32 4.27 -17.11
C ASP A 572 -48.96 4.82 -17.54
N ALA A 573 -48.70 4.80 -18.84
CA ALA A 573 -47.46 5.31 -19.42
C ALA A 573 -47.20 6.78 -19.08
N ARG A 574 -48.27 7.59 -18.94
CA ARG A 574 -48.17 9.02 -18.60
C ARG A 574 -47.56 9.24 -17.21
N LYS A 575 -47.79 8.32 -16.28
CA LYS A 575 -47.18 8.38 -14.93
C LYS A 575 -45.68 8.18 -14.98
N ARG A 576 -45.20 7.30 -15.87
CA ARG A 576 -43.75 7.08 -16.09
C ARG A 576 -43.10 8.25 -16.80
N GLU A 577 -43.80 8.89 -17.73
CA GLU A 577 -43.35 10.13 -18.37
C GLU A 577 -43.24 11.28 -17.36
N GLN A 578 -44.28 11.47 -16.53
CA GLN A 578 -44.26 12.46 -15.44
C GLN A 578 -43.16 12.16 -14.41
N TYR A 579 -42.90 10.89 -14.12
CA TYR A 579 -41.76 10.48 -13.29
C TYR A 579 -40.42 10.88 -13.91
N ALA A 580 -40.21 10.60 -15.21
CA ALA A 580 -38.98 10.98 -15.89
C ALA A 580 -38.74 12.50 -15.90
N LEU A 581 -39.82 13.29 -15.87
CA LEU A 581 -39.80 14.75 -15.76
C LEU A 581 -39.65 15.26 -14.31
N GLY A 582 -39.75 14.39 -13.30
CA GLY A 582 -39.68 14.78 -11.88
C GLY A 582 -40.96 15.43 -11.33
N VAL A 583 -42.08 15.32 -12.05
CA VAL A 583 -43.35 16.01 -11.72
C VAL A 583 -44.46 15.06 -11.27
N TYR A 584 -44.21 13.76 -11.18
CA TYR A 584 -45.19 12.81 -10.66
C TYR A 584 -45.22 12.85 -9.12
N ASP A 585 -46.38 13.14 -8.56
CA ASP A 585 -46.59 13.06 -7.12
C ASP A 585 -47.21 11.71 -6.74
N PHE A 586 -46.42 10.91 -6.01
CA PHE A 586 -46.86 9.61 -5.52
C PHE A 586 -47.85 9.80 -4.37
N PRO A 587 -48.95 9.02 -4.35
CA PRO A 587 -49.86 8.99 -3.21
C PRO A 587 -49.22 8.40 -1.93
#